data_AF-A0A935HJ80-F1
#
_entry.id   AF-A0A935HJ80-F1
#
_cell.length_a   1.000
_cell.length_b   1.000
_cell.length_c   1.000
_cell.angle_alpha   90.00
_cell.angle_beta   90.00
_cell.angle_gamma   90.00
#
_symmetry.space_group_name_H-M   'P 1'
#
loop_
_entity.id
_entity.type
_entity.pdbx_description
1 polymer ?
#
loop_
_entity_poly.entity_id
_entity_poly.type
_entity_poly.pdbx_seq_one_letter_code
_entity_poly.pdbx_strand_id
1 'polypeptide(L)' 'MLAVAAPECTQAPKDQWLSEAAMKQLVLDLGYTIKVFKVSGNCYEIYGKGKDGKNVEIYFDPTDGRIVKQR' A
#
# COMPACT_ATOMS: atom_id res chain seq x y z
N MET A 1 -12.52 -13.49 -18.76
CA MET A 1 -11.33 -12.67 -18.50
C MET A 1 -11.36 -12.28 -17.03
N LEU A 2 -10.68 -13.02 -16.15
CA LEU A 2 -10.53 -12.58 -14.76
C LEU A 2 -9.38 -11.58 -14.73
N ALA A 3 -9.69 -10.29 -14.88
CA ALA A 3 -8.82 -9.29 -14.30
C ALA A 3 -8.79 -9.63 -12.81
N VAL A 4 -7.64 -10.08 -12.29
CA VAL A 4 -7.45 -10.16 -10.85
C VAL A 4 -7.43 -8.71 -10.39
N ALA A 5 -8.61 -8.14 -10.18
CA ALA A 5 -8.75 -6.76 -9.76
C ALA A 5 -7.94 -6.59 -8.48
N ALA A 6 -7.13 -5.53 -8.43
CA ALA A 6 -6.54 -5.11 -7.17
C ALA A 6 -7.67 -5.01 -6.11
N PRO A 7 -7.39 -5.32 -4.83
CA PRO A 7 -8.40 -5.18 -3.79
C PRO A 7 -9.00 -3.77 -3.83
N GLU A 8 -10.27 -3.62 -3.49
CA GLU A 8 -10.88 -2.30 -3.34
C GLU A 8 -10.45 -1.73 -1.98
N CYS A 9 -9.59 -0.70 -1.96
CA CYS A 9 -9.15 -0.09 -0.71
C CYS A 9 -10.06 1.06 -0.24
N THR A 10 -10.34 2.04 -1.11
CA THR A 10 -11.14 3.22 -0.75
C THR A 10 -11.97 3.77 -1.90
N GLN A 11 -13.14 4.33 -1.61
CA GLN A 11 -13.93 5.08 -2.59
C GLN A 11 -13.67 6.59 -2.50
N ALA A 12 -12.81 7.02 -1.57
CA ALA A 12 -12.49 8.43 -1.39
C ALA A 12 -11.76 9.00 -2.62
N PRO A 13 -12.04 10.25 -2.99
CA PRO A 13 -11.32 10.94 -4.06
C PRO A 13 -9.84 11.12 -3.70
N LYS A 14 -8.98 11.22 -4.73
CA LYS A 14 -7.52 11.24 -4.58
C LYS A 14 -6.96 12.45 -3.80
N ASP A 15 -7.74 13.52 -3.68
CA ASP A 15 -7.41 14.68 -2.86
C ASP A 15 -7.49 14.39 -1.35
N GLN A 16 -8.22 13.36 -0.94
CA GLN A 16 -8.26 12.86 0.44
C GLN A 16 -7.18 11.82 0.73
N TRP A 17 -6.38 11.46 -0.28
CA TRP A 17 -5.31 10.48 -0.10
C TRP A 17 -4.10 11.15 0.54
N LEU A 18 -3.44 10.41 1.43
CA LEU A 18 -2.11 10.71 1.91
C LEU A 18 -1.17 10.87 0.70
N SER A 19 -0.28 11.85 0.76
CA SER A 19 0.77 11.96 -0.25
C SER A 19 1.62 10.69 -0.29
N GLU A 20 2.21 10.38 -1.45
CA GLU A 20 3.11 9.23 -1.55
C GLU A 20 4.27 9.28 -0.55
N ALA A 21 4.76 10.49 -0.25
CA ALA A 21 5.82 10.68 0.74
C ALA A 21 5.35 10.33 2.15
N ALA A 22 4.14 10.77 2.54
CA ALA A 22 3.55 10.43 3.83
C ALA A 22 3.31 8.92 3.95
N MET A 23 2.79 8.28 2.89
CA MET A 23 2.57 6.84 2.88
C MET A 23 3.89 6.06 2.98
N LYS A 24 4.92 6.48 2.24
CA LYS A 24 6.25 5.84 2.32
C LYS A 24 6.84 5.95 3.72
N GLN A 25 6.73 7.12 4.36
CA GLN A 25 7.22 7.29 5.73
C GLN A 25 6.46 6.38 6.70
N LEU A 26 5.12 6.33 6.62
CA LEU A 26 4.30 5.46 7.45
C LEU A 26 4.71 4.00 7.35
N VAL A 27 4.99 3.51 6.13
CA VAL A 27 5.42 2.13 5.90
C VAL A 27 6.80 1.84 6.49
N LEU A 28 7.72 2.80 6.40
CA LEU A 28 9.03 2.69 7.05
C LEU A 28 8.89 2.69 8.58
N ASP A 29 8.02 3.54 9.14
CA ASP A 29 7.77 3.63 10.58
C ASP A 29 7.10 2.35 11.13
N LEU A 30 6.28 1.69 10.31
CA LEU A 30 5.72 0.38 10.61
C LEU A 30 6.79 -0.74 10.62
N GLY A 31 8.02 -0.47 10.17
CA GLY A 31 9.15 -1.39 10.15
C GLY A 31 9.22 -2.24 8.88
N TYR A 32 8.57 -1.81 7.81
CA TYR A 32 8.72 -2.41 6.48
C TYR A 32 9.76 -1.65 5.68
N THR A 33 10.34 -2.30 4.68
CA THR A 33 11.15 -1.62 3.65
C THR A 33 10.33 -1.43 2.39
N ILE A 34 10.70 -0.45 1.57
CA ILE A 34 10.01 -0.16 0.31
C ILE A 34 10.98 -0.41 -0.82
N LYS A 35 10.71 -1.43 -1.64
CA LYS A 35 11.43 -1.71 -2.88
C LYS A 35 10.70 -1.11 -4.08
N VAL A 36 9.37 -1.19 -4.08
CA VAL A 36 8.50 -0.66 -5.12
C VAL A 36 7.26 -0.06 -4.48
N PHE A 37 6.86 1.11 -4.94
CA PHE A 37 5.61 1.78 -4.55
C PHE A 37 4.79 1.99 -5.83
N LYS A 38 3.54 1.56 -5.82
CA LYS A 38 2.61 1.67 -6.94
C LYS A 38 1.25 2.15 -6.46
N VAL A 39 0.51 2.75 -7.39
CA VAL A 39 -0.93 3.00 -7.21
C VAL A 39 -1.67 1.96 -8.04
N SER A 40 -2.40 1.06 -7.37
CA SER A 40 -3.10 -0.04 -8.01
C SER A 40 -4.60 0.09 -7.73
N GLY A 41 -5.34 0.59 -8.74
CA GLY A 41 -6.73 0.97 -8.57
C GLY A 41 -6.89 2.14 -7.61
N ASN A 42 -7.54 1.87 -6.48
CA ASN A 42 -7.76 2.79 -5.36
C ASN A 42 -6.87 2.49 -4.15
N CYS A 43 -5.78 1.75 -4.33
CA CYS A 43 -4.84 1.37 -3.28
C CYS A 43 -3.44 1.93 -3.52
N TYR A 44 -2.67 2.05 -2.44
CA TYR A 44 -1.21 2.06 -2.51
C TYR A 44 -0.67 0.65 -2.33
N GLU A 45 0.00 0.14 -3.35
CA GLU A 45 0.61 -1.18 -3.38
C GLU A 45 2.11 -1.05 -3.17
N ILE A 46 2.62 -1.72 -2.14
CA ILE A 46 4.02 -1.67 -1.76
C ILE A 46 4.60 -3.06 -1.77
N TYR A 47 5.72 -3.19 -2.47
CA TYR A 47 6.57 -4.37 -2.42
C TYR A 47 7.82 -4.04 -1.64
N GLY A 48 8.21 -4.92 -0.74
CA GLY A 48 9.41 -4.73 0.05
C GLY A 48 9.68 -5.91 0.93
N LYS A 49 10.24 -5.64 2.12
CA LYS A 49 10.49 -6.66 3.14
C LYS A 49 9.79 -6.32 4.44
N GLY A 50 9.22 -7.35 5.07
CA GLY A 50 8.69 -7.31 6.42
C GLY A 50 9.78 -7.28 7.49
N LYS A 51 9.37 -7.15 8.74
CA LYS A 51 10.26 -7.20 9.92
C LYS A 51 11.06 -8.49 10.03
N ASP A 52 10.55 -9.58 9.49
CA ASP A 52 11.20 -10.89 9.41
C ASP A 52 12.17 -11.02 8.22
N GLY A 53 12.35 -9.96 7.44
CA GLY A 53 13.22 -9.92 6.27
C GLY A 53 12.65 -10.63 5.04
N LYS A 54 11.42 -11.17 5.11
CA LYS A 54 10.77 -11.82 3.96
C LYS A 54 10.16 -10.79 3.03
N ASN A 55 10.09 -11.13 1.75
CA ASN A 55 9.42 -10.29 0.78
C ASN A 55 7.93 -10.25 1.09
N VAL A 56 7.36 -9.05 1.05
CA VAL A 56 5.93 -8.83 1.26
C VAL A 56 5.37 -7.92 0.18
N GLU A 57 4.09 -8.16 -0.14
CA GLU A 57 3.27 -7.29 -0.97
C GLU A 57 2.10 -6.80 -0.12
N ILE A 58 2.00 -5.49 0.07
CA ILE A 58 1.02 -4.88 0.97
C ILE A 58 0.21 -3.84 0.19
N TYR A 59 -1.11 -3.96 0.28
CA TYR A 59 -2.06 -2.96 -0.22
C TYR A 59 -2.55 -2.14 0.96
N PHE A 60 -2.34 -0.84 0.87
CA PHE A 60 -2.74 0.15 1.85
C PHE A 60 -3.91 0.98 1.34
N ASP A 61 -4.82 1.29 2.26
CA ASP A 61 -5.80 2.35 2.04
C ASP A 61 -5.06 3.69 2.03
N PRO A 62 -5.15 4.46 0.94
CA PRO A 62 -4.41 5.70 0.82
C PRO A 62 -4.98 6.81 1.70
N THR A 63 -6.17 6.65 2.32
CA THR A 63 -6.78 7.69 3.18
C THR A 63 -6.24 7.70 4.60
N ASP A 64 -5.91 6.52 5.14
CA ASP A 64 -5.47 6.37 6.53
C ASP A 64 -4.21 5.50 6.69
N GLY A 65 -3.70 4.91 5.61
CA GLY A 65 -2.53 4.05 5.63
C GLY A 65 -2.77 2.69 6.29
N ARG A 66 -4.01 2.24 6.48
CA ARG A 66 -4.30 0.90 7.01
C ARG A 66 -3.99 -0.18 5.98
N ILE A 67 -3.54 -1.34 6.45
CA ILE A 67 -3.31 -2.51 5.60
C ILE A 67 -4.67 -3.12 5.23
N VAL A 68 -5.02 -3.11 3.95
CA VAL A 68 -6.21 -3.78 3.41
C VAL A 68 -5.88 -5.23 3.06
N LYS A 69 -4.66 -5.49 2.59
CA LYS A 69 -4.21 -6.84 2.22
C LYS A 69 -2.69 -6.95 2.34
N GLN A 70 -2.21 -8.08 2.85
CA GLN A 70 -0.78 -8.41 2.90
C GLN A 70 -0.58 -9.84 2.39
N ARG A 71 0.45 -10.05 1.59
CA ARG A 71 0.94 -11.37 1.12
C ARG A 71 2.41 -11.55 1.42
#